data_AF-A0A5R9DXF7-F1
#
_entry.id   AF-A0A5R9DXF7-F1
#
_cell.length_a   1.000
_cell.length_b   1.000
_cell.length_c   1.000
_cell.angle_alpha   90.00
_cell.angle_beta   90.00
_cell.angle_gamma   90.00
#
_symmetry.space_group_name_H-M   'P 1'
#
loop_
_entity.id
_entity.type
_entity.pdbx_description
1 polymer ?
#
loop_
_entity_poly.entity_id
_entity_poly.type
_entity_poly.pdbx_seq_one_letter_code
_entity_poly.pdbx_strand_id
1 'polypeptide(L)'
;MLSNSQKYALVMSINFLKSSVQLLINPLLGLQSIVPPEYFRKLVLLEEANNFGGLSIDEIYCHQDLIIYLANLLYDINLNEQDIKVFWKNLISNKENQENFNISKSIDGNKLMAVVTSLITSAKNENSQKN
;
A
#
# COMPACT_ATOMS: atom_id res chain seq x y z
N MET A 1 13.43 -49.85 17.99
CA MET A 1 12.31 -49.10 17.37
C MET A 1 11.89 -47.99 18.32
N LEU A 2 11.59 -46.78 17.81
CA LEU A 2 11.01 -45.71 18.64
C LEU A 2 9.65 -46.14 19.21
N SER A 3 9.42 -45.85 20.49
CA SER A 3 8.15 -46.11 21.14
C SER A 3 7.03 -45.24 20.55
N ASN A 4 5.78 -45.67 20.71
CA ASN A 4 4.64 -44.87 20.25
C ASN A 4 4.61 -43.50 20.93
N SER A 5 4.94 -43.40 22.22
CA SER A 5 4.99 -42.11 22.93
C SER A 5 6.05 -41.17 22.36
N GLN A 6 7.22 -41.69 21.98
CA GLN A 6 8.28 -40.90 21.35
C GLN A 6 7.88 -40.40 19.96
N LYS A 7 7.16 -41.22 19.18
CA LYS A 7 6.61 -40.80 17.88
C LYS A 7 5.54 -39.72 18.04
N TYR A 8 4.64 -39.86 19.03
CA TYR A 8 3.62 -38.84 19.32
C TYR A 8 4.25 -37.51 19.76
N ALA A 9 5.24 -37.55 20.65
CA ALA A 9 5.95 -36.35 21.08
C ALA A 9 6.63 -35.65 19.89
N LEU A 10 7.30 -36.41 19.02
CA LEU A 10 7.94 -35.86 17.83
C LEU A 10 6.95 -35.20 16.87
N VAL A 11 5.83 -35.87 16.57
CA VAL A 11 4.77 -35.30 15.70
C VAL A 11 4.15 -34.06 16.31
N MET A 12 3.92 -34.06 17.63
CA MET A 12 3.41 -32.90 18.36
C MET A 12 4.40 -31.72 18.26
N SER A 13 5.70 -31.96 18.45
CA SER A 13 6.73 -30.93 18.31
C SER A 13 6.81 -30.35 16.90
N ILE A 14 6.69 -31.18 15.86
CA ILE A 14 6.67 -30.73 14.47
C ILE A 14 5.43 -29.86 14.19
N ASN A 15 4.25 -30.28 14.66
CA ASN A 15 3.02 -29.51 14.49
C ASN A 15 3.08 -28.17 15.25
N PHE A 16 3.67 -28.16 16.44
CA PHE A 16 3.91 -26.93 17.19
C PHE A 16 4.81 -25.97 16.43
N LEU A 17 5.97 -26.45 15.93
CA LEU A 17 6.90 -25.64 15.15
C LEU A 17 6.26 -25.07 13.88
N LYS A 18 5.49 -25.90 13.16
CA LYS A 18 4.75 -25.47 11.96
C LYS A 18 3.74 -24.36 12.29
N SER A 19 2.98 -24.51 13.37
CA SER A 19 2.03 -23.49 13.84
C SER A 19 2.73 -22.20 14.29
N SER A 20 3.87 -22.29 14.99
CA SER A 20 4.67 -21.12 15.39
C SER A 20 5.22 -20.35 14.19
N VAL A 21 5.68 -21.05 13.15
CA VAL A 21 6.14 -20.42 11.90
C VAL A 21 4.97 -19.74 11.18
N GLN A 22 3.80 -20.39 11.10
CA GLN A 22 2.61 -19.78 10.47
C GLN A 22 2.14 -18.52 11.20
N LEU A 23 2.19 -18.52 12.54
CA LEU A 23 1.90 -17.34 13.36
C LEU A 23 2.86 -16.18 13.09
N LEU A 24 4.09 -16.45 12.63
CA LEU A 24 5.07 -15.44 12.25
C LEU A 24 4.87 -14.95 10.81
N ILE A 25 4.57 -15.86 9.88
CA ILE A 25 4.39 -15.56 8.46
C ILE A 25 3.14 -14.70 8.22
N ASN A 26 2.03 -14.98 8.92
CA ASN A 26 0.76 -14.29 8.67
C ASN A 26 0.83 -12.76 8.89
N PRO A 27 1.41 -12.26 9.99
CA PRO A 27 1.66 -10.81 10.15
C PRO A 27 2.66 -10.25 9.13
N LEU A 28 3.69 -11.00 8.76
CA LEU A 28 4.70 -10.55 7.78
C LEU A 28 4.09 -10.35 6.39
N LEU A 29 3.19 -11.23 5.95
CA LEU A 29 2.44 -11.05 4.71
C LEU A 29 1.46 -9.87 4.80
N GLY A 30 0.83 -9.67 5.95
CA GLY A 30 -0.05 -8.51 6.18
C GLY A 30 0.67 -7.17 6.26
N LEU A 31 1.98 -7.17 6.51
CA LEU A 31 2.84 -5.98 6.54
C LEU A 31 3.49 -5.68 5.18
N GLN A 32 3.37 -6.57 4.19
CA GLN A 32 3.87 -6.28 2.85
C GLN A 32 3.06 -5.15 2.24
N SER A 33 3.76 -4.14 1.74
CA SER A 33 3.16 -3.04 1.02
C SER A 33 2.42 -3.58 -0.21
N ILE A 34 1.13 -3.24 -0.29
CA ILE A 34 0.28 -3.64 -1.41
C ILE A 34 0.73 -2.94 -2.70
N VAL A 35 1.22 -1.72 -2.56
CA VAL A 35 1.80 -0.93 -3.67
C VAL A 35 3.28 -0.71 -3.40
N PRO A 36 4.16 -1.64 -3.82
CA PRO A 36 5.60 -1.43 -3.72
C PRO A 36 6.08 -0.37 -4.72
N PRO A 37 7.23 0.29 -4.47
CA PRO A 37 7.75 1.35 -5.35
C PRO A 37 8.01 0.89 -6.80
N GLU A 38 8.39 -0.38 -6.99
CA GLU A 38 8.61 -0.96 -8.32
C GLU A 38 7.31 -1.05 -9.12
N TYR A 39 6.21 -1.41 -8.45
CA TYR A 39 4.88 -1.49 -9.04
C TYR A 39 4.39 -0.10 -9.46
N PHE A 40 4.57 0.89 -8.57
CA PHE A 40 4.28 2.29 -8.89
C PHE A 40 5.02 2.74 -10.14
N ARG A 41 6.34 2.50 -10.21
CA ARG A 41 7.16 2.89 -11.37
C ARG A 41 6.70 2.24 -12.67
N LYS A 42 6.33 0.95 -12.61
CA LYS A 42 5.79 0.22 -13.76
C LYS A 42 4.45 0.81 -14.23
N LEU A 43 3.56 1.15 -13.30
CA LEU A 43 2.27 1.77 -13.64
C LEU A 43 2.42 3.17 -14.22
N VAL A 44 3.30 4.00 -13.64
CA VAL A 44 3.61 5.32 -14.20
C VAL A 44 4.07 5.19 -15.66
N LEU A 45 4.99 4.29 -15.96
CA LEU A 45 5.47 4.03 -17.34
C LEU A 45 4.38 3.52 -18.29
N LEU A 46 3.39 2.78 -17.79
CA LEU A 46 2.29 2.24 -18.62
C LEU A 46 1.19 3.28 -18.88
N GLU A 47 0.89 4.11 -17.89
CA GLU A 47 -0.17 5.12 -17.95
C GLU A 47 0.33 6.52 -18.35
N GLU A 48 1.63 6.71 -18.58
CA GLU A 48 2.25 7.88 -19.24
C GLU A 48 1.49 8.32 -20.52
N ALA A 49 0.69 7.43 -21.13
CA ALA A 49 -0.14 7.72 -22.29
C ALA A 49 -1.51 8.36 -21.99
N ASN A 50 -2.08 8.24 -20.77
CA ASN A 50 -3.45 8.66 -20.46
C ASN A 50 -3.58 9.31 -19.07
N ASN A 51 -2.92 10.45 -18.89
CA ASN A 51 -3.25 11.51 -17.93
C ASN A 51 -3.74 11.05 -16.53
N PHE A 52 -2.82 10.53 -15.72
CA PHE A 52 -2.92 10.24 -14.28
C PHE A 52 -3.50 11.45 -13.49
N GLY A 53 -4.82 11.58 -13.39
CA GLY A 53 -5.48 12.62 -12.59
C GLY A 53 -5.17 14.08 -13.01
N GLY A 54 -4.49 14.30 -14.13
CA GLY A 54 -4.10 15.62 -14.63
C GLY A 54 -2.85 16.24 -13.96
N LEU A 55 -1.99 15.42 -13.33
CA LEU A 55 -0.63 15.80 -12.91
C LEU A 55 0.40 15.48 -14.00
N SER A 56 1.44 16.30 -14.08
CA SER A 56 2.61 16.00 -14.92
C SER A 56 3.45 14.87 -14.31
N ILE A 57 4.19 14.16 -15.17
CA ILE A 57 5.09 13.08 -14.75
C ILE A 57 6.11 13.57 -13.71
N ASP A 58 6.63 14.79 -13.88
CA ASP A 58 7.57 15.41 -12.93
C ASP A 58 6.93 15.63 -11.55
N GLU A 59 5.67 16.08 -11.50
CA GLU A 59 4.93 16.26 -10.23
C GLU A 59 4.65 14.92 -9.54
N ILE A 60 4.35 13.87 -10.32
CA ILE A 60 4.13 12.52 -9.81
C ILE A 60 5.41 11.96 -9.19
N TYR A 61 6.55 12.09 -9.86
CA TYR A 61 7.84 11.64 -9.32
C TYR A 61 8.29 12.48 -8.12
N CYS A 62 8.03 13.79 -8.13
CA CYS A 62 8.35 14.66 -6.99
C CYS A 62 7.60 14.27 -5.71
N HIS A 63 6.41 13.67 -5.83
CA HIS A 63 5.56 13.27 -4.70
C HIS A 63 5.37 11.75 -4.60
N GLN A 64 6.28 10.98 -5.22
CA GLN A 64 6.18 9.52 -5.29
C GLN A 64 5.98 8.88 -3.91
N ASP A 65 6.79 9.28 -2.93
CA ASP A 65 6.76 8.67 -1.59
C ASP A 65 5.42 8.93 -0.88
N LEU A 66 4.86 10.14 -1.05
CA LEU A 66 3.55 10.49 -0.52
C LEU A 66 2.44 9.70 -1.21
N ILE A 67 2.48 9.57 -2.54
CA ILE A 67 1.49 8.83 -3.32
C ILE A 67 1.49 7.36 -2.93
N ILE A 68 2.66 6.74 -2.82
CA ILE A 68 2.82 5.34 -2.40
C ILE A 68 2.33 5.17 -0.96
N TYR A 69 2.71 6.06 -0.05
CA TYR A 69 2.25 6.02 1.34
C TYR A 69 0.73 6.09 1.43
N LEU A 70 0.10 7.06 0.74
CA LEU A 70 -1.34 7.23 0.74
C LEU A 70 -2.07 6.06 0.07
N ALA A 71 -1.55 5.52 -1.02
CA ALA A 71 -2.16 4.38 -1.69
C ALA A 71 -2.18 3.11 -0.81
N ASN A 72 -1.11 2.88 -0.05
CA ASN A 72 -1.06 1.80 0.93
C ASN A 72 -1.98 2.08 2.13
N LEU A 73 -1.96 3.30 2.66
CA LEU A 73 -2.78 3.69 3.81
C LEU A 73 -4.29 3.61 3.51
N LEU A 74 -4.69 4.01 2.30
CA LEU A 74 -6.08 4.16 1.92
C LEU A 74 -6.62 2.99 1.07
N TYR A 75 -5.85 1.90 0.91
CA TYR A 75 -6.17 0.81 -0.01
C TYR A 75 -7.60 0.26 0.16
N ASP A 76 -8.03 0.01 1.39
CA ASP A 76 -9.37 -0.52 1.71
C ASP A 76 -10.36 0.52 2.24
N ILE A 77 -9.98 1.80 2.20
CA ILE A 77 -10.81 2.90 2.71
C ILE A 77 -11.60 3.50 1.55
N ASN A 78 -12.93 3.44 1.64
CA ASN A 78 -13.80 4.11 0.67
C ASN A 78 -13.98 5.58 1.08
N LEU A 79 -13.35 6.49 0.33
CA LEU A 79 -13.43 7.93 0.56
C LEU A 79 -14.36 8.58 -0.45
N ASN A 80 -15.30 9.40 0.03
CA ASN A 80 -16.08 10.27 -0.84
C ASN A 80 -15.32 11.60 -1.11
N GLU A 81 -15.80 12.42 -2.05
CA GLU A 81 -15.15 13.70 -2.38
C GLU A 81 -15.03 14.67 -1.19
N GLN A 82 -16.00 14.67 -0.27
CA GLN A 82 -15.97 15.53 0.91
C GLN A 82 -14.91 15.04 1.91
N ASP A 83 -14.81 13.73 2.09
CA ASP A 83 -13.80 13.09 2.93
C ASP A 83 -12.41 13.41 2.41
N ILE A 84 -12.19 13.32 1.09
CA ILE A 84 -10.94 13.67 0.42
C ILE A 84 -10.54 15.12 0.72
N LYS A 85 -11.48 16.07 0.59
CA LYS A 85 -11.22 17.49 0.85
C LYS A 85 -10.84 17.73 2.31
N VAL A 86 -11.55 17.13 3.24
CA VAL A 86 -11.27 17.27 4.69
C VAL A 86 -9.95 16.62 5.03
N PHE A 87 -9.70 15.41 4.53
CA PHE A 87 -8.47 14.67 4.73
C PHE A 87 -7.27 15.48 4.23
N TRP A 88 -7.30 15.96 2.99
CA TRP A 88 -6.22 16.74 2.40
C TRP A 88 -5.94 18.03 3.17
N LYS A 89 -6.99 18.74 3.59
CA LYS A 89 -6.86 19.95 4.41
C LYS A 89 -6.16 19.65 5.74
N ASN A 90 -6.53 18.56 6.42
CA ASN A 90 -5.90 18.16 7.67
C ASN A 90 -4.45 17.72 7.47
N LEU A 91 -4.19 16.99 6.38
CA LEU A 91 -2.87 16.48 6.04
C LEU A 91 -1.87 17.62 5.79
N ILE A 92 -2.25 18.64 5.00
CA ILE A 92 -1.41 19.83 4.80
C ILE A 92 -1.34 20.69 6.07
N SER A 93 -2.38 20.77 6.90
CA SER A 93 -2.34 21.64 8.09
C SER A 93 -1.30 21.19 9.13
N ASN A 94 -0.89 19.93 9.09
CA ASN A 94 0.16 19.41 9.96
C ASN A 94 1.57 19.71 9.41
N LYS A 95 2.35 20.48 10.17
CA LYS A 95 3.72 20.88 9.81
C LYS A 95 4.68 19.69 9.68
N GLU A 96 4.52 18.68 10.53
CA GLU A 96 5.38 17.47 10.50
C GLU A 96 5.18 16.70 9.18
N ASN A 97 3.93 16.63 8.69
CA ASN A 97 3.62 16.01 7.41
C ASN A 97 4.16 16.84 6.23
N GLN A 98 4.15 18.18 6.32
CA GLN A 98 4.73 19.04 5.29
C GLN A 98 6.24 18.80 5.15
N GLU A 99 6.95 18.71 6.27
CA GLU A 99 8.40 18.48 6.30
C GLU A 99 8.76 17.08 5.83
N ASN A 100 8.04 16.05 6.29
CA ASN A 100 8.34 14.66 5.96
C ASN A 100 8.08 14.30 4.49
N PHE A 101 7.06 14.90 3.87
CA PHE A 101 6.65 14.57 2.50
C PHE A 101 6.91 15.68 1.48
N ASN A 102 7.63 16.73 1.89
CA ASN A 102 7.97 17.90 1.07
C ASN A 102 6.75 18.48 0.33
N ILE A 103 5.60 18.54 1.00
CA ILE A 103 4.32 18.91 0.39
C ILE A 103 4.36 20.40 0.07
N SER A 104 4.56 20.73 -1.19
CA SER A 104 4.41 22.12 -1.64
C SER A 104 2.93 22.52 -1.56
N LYS A 105 2.64 23.71 -0.98
CA LYS A 105 1.27 24.25 -0.90
C LYS A 105 0.59 24.44 -2.26
N SER A 106 1.34 24.38 -3.35
CA SER A 106 0.87 24.51 -4.74
C SER A 106 0.22 23.25 -5.30
N ILE A 107 0.28 22.11 -4.61
CA ILE A 107 -0.30 20.86 -5.11
C ILE A 107 -1.81 20.83 -4.91
N ASP A 108 -2.51 20.53 -6.00
CA ASP A 108 -3.93 20.23 -5.96
C ASP A 108 -4.14 18.81 -5.39
N GLY A 109 -4.63 18.76 -4.15
CA GLY A 109 -4.92 17.50 -3.47
C GLY A 109 -5.94 16.64 -4.17
N ASN A 110 -6.86 17.22 -4.93
CA ASN A 110 -7.85 16.43 -5.66
C ASN A 110 -7.16 15.66 -6.80
N LYS A 111 -6.21 16.30 -7.49
CA LYS A 111 -5.44 15.64 -8.55
C LYS A 111 -4.53 14.56 -8.00
N LEU A 112 -3.83 14.83 -6.90
CA LEU A 112 -2.98 13.84 -6.25
C LEU A 112 -3.81 12.66 -5.74
N MET A 113 -4.98 12.92 -5.15
CA MET A 113 -5.87 11.86 -4.69
C MET A 113 -6.50 11.08 -5.85
N ALA A 114 -6.72 11.69 -7.01
CA ALA A 114 -7.12 10.97 -8.22
C ALA A 114 -6.02 10.01 -8.70
N VAL A 115 -4.75 10.41 -8.59
CA VAL A 115 -3.61 9.50 -8.83
C VAL A 115 -3.62 8.35 -7.82
N VAL A 116 -3.78 8.64 -6.54
CA VAL A 116 -3.84 7.61 -5.49
C VAL A 116 -4.98 6.61 -5.73
N THR A 117 -6.17 7.07 -6.10
CA THR A 117 -7.33 6.18 -6.34
C THR A 117 -7.17 5.34 -7.60
N SER A 118 -6.60 5.90 -8.68
CA SER A 118 -6.25 5.12 -9.88
C SER A 118 -5.24 4.01 -9.55
N LEU A 119 -4.21 4.33 -8.76
CA LEU A 119 -3.20 3.38 -8.32
C LEU A 119 -3.80 2.24 -7.47
N ILE A 120 -4.69 2.57 -6.53
CA ILE A 120 -5.42 1.57 -5.73
C ILE A 120 -6.30 0.69 -6.62
N THR A 121 -6.98 1.28 -7.61
CA THR A 121 -7.87 0.53 -8.51
C THR A 121 -7.09 -0.46 -9.37
N SER A 122 -5.96 -0.03 -9.94
CA SER A 122 -5.06 -0.90 -10.69
C SER A 122 -4.49 -2.02 -9.81
N ALA A 123 -4.09 -1.72 -8.57
CA ALA A 123 -3.62 -2.73 -7.61
C ALA A 123 -4.71 -3.76 -7.24
N LYS A 124 -5.96 -3.31 -7.02
CA LYS A 124 -7.10 -4.22 -6.74
C LYS A 124 -7.37 -5.15 -7.91
N ASN A 125 -7.35 -4.64 -9.14
CA ASN A 125 -7.56 -5.44 -10.34
C ASN A 125 -6.50 -6.54 -10.51
N GLU A 126 -5.21 -6.24 -10.27
CA GLU A 126 -4.15 -7.25 -10.33
C GLU A 126 -4.28 -8.30 -9.22
N ASN A 127 -4.69 -7.91 -8.01
CA ASN A 127 -4.87 -8.83 -6.89
C ASN A 127 -6.11 -9.73 -7.06
N SER A 128 -7.17 -9.25 -7.72
CA SER A 128 -8.33 -10.08 -8.04
C SER A 128 -8.06 -11.14 -9.12
N GLN A 129 -7.05 -10.97 -9.97
CA GLN A 129 -6.67 -11.96 -10.98
C GLN A 129 -5.78 -13.10 -10.44
N LYS A 130 -5.31 -13.00 -9.20
CA LYS A 130 -4.45 -14.01 -8.54
C LYS A 130 -5.21 -15.02 -7.66
N ASN A 131 -6.53 -14.87 -7.52
CA ASN A 131 -7.42 -15.78 -6.77
C ASN A 131 -8.34 -16.55 -7.72
#